data_AF-A0A962UH38-F1
#
_entry.id   AF-A0A962UH38-F1
#
_cell.length_a   1.000
_cell.length_b   1.000
_cell.length_c   1.000
_cell.angle_alpha   90.00
_cell.angle_beta   90.00
_cell.angle_gamma   90.00
#
_symmetry.space_group_name_H-M   'P 1'
#
loop_
_entity.id
_entity.type
_entity.pdbx_description
1 polymer ?
#
loop_
_entity_poly.entity_id
_entity_poly.type
_entity_poly.pdbx_seq_one_letter_code
_entity_poly.pdbx_strand_id
1 'polypeptide(L)'
;MTGFRRIRRFHRFRRFGWGSAAVVLLLGAALGAGAAAAREATSAMHRQQQDIDAMIRELDYLIEHAERLAARHRRDDAPIRFNYSAFLEQLRLTRARSAAYLNEAHEAVLHAPPPPDGVSLTQRR
;
A
#
# COMPACT_ATOMS: atom_id res chain seq x y z
N MET A 1 39.61 -36.78 69.04
CA MET A 1 40.20 -37.61 67.97
C MET A 1 39.11 -37.91 66.95
N THR A 2 39.44 -37.78 65.66
CA THR A 2 38.76 -38.34 64.45
C THR A 2 37.30 -37.92 64.18
N GLY A 3 36.91 -37.40 63.00
CA GLY A 3 37.60 -37.23 61.73
C GLY A 3 36.71 -36.54 60.70
N PHE A 4 37.34 -35.75 59.83
CA PHE A 4 36.77 -35.11 58.66
C PHE A 4 36.23 -36.15 57.65
N ARG A 5 35.02 -35.96 57.14
CA ARG A 5 34.62 -36.50 55.81
C ARG A 5 33.95 -35.44 54.95
N ARG A 6 34.72 -35.05 53.94
CA ARG A 6 34.40 -34.20 52.79
C ARG A 6 33.45 -34.98 51.85
N ILE A 7 32.26 -34.46 51.55
CA ILE A 7 31.44 -34.94 50.43
C ILE A 7 31.09 -33.74 49.55
N ARG A 8 31.75 -33.69 48.38
CA ARG A 8 31.42 -32.80 47.27
C ARG A 8 30.06 -33.21 46.73
N ARG A 9 29.07 -32.31 46.71
CA ARG A 9 27.83 -32.52 45.97
C ARG A 9 27.84 -31.61 44.74
N PHE A 10 27.87 -32.26 43.59
CA PHE A 10 27.95 -31.69 42.26
C PHE A 10 26.77 -30.76 41.97
N HIS A 11 27.06 -29.52 41.55
CA HIS A 11 26.12 -28.73 40.78
C HIS A 11 26.02 -29.34 39.38
N ARG A 12 24.91 -30.04 39.10
CA ARG A 12 24.54 -30.45 37.75
C ARG A 12 23.57 -29.41 37.20
N PHE A 13 24.11 -28.30 36.69
CA PHE A 13 23.33 -27.40 35.84
C PHE A 13 23.07 -28.11 34.50
N ARG A 14 21.85 -28.63 34.33
CA ARG A 14 21.32 -29.03 33.02
C ARG A 14 21.15 -27.75 32.20
N ARG A 15 22.11 -27.44 31.31
CA ARG A 15 21.89 -26.51 30.19
C ARG A 15 20.91 -27.17 29.23
N PHE A 16 19.64 -26.79 29.34
CA PHE A 16 18.59 -27.18 28.42
C PHE A 16 18.72 -26.27 27.19
N GLY A 17 19.16 -26.83 26.06
CA GLY A 17 19.37 -26.11 24.81
C GLY A 17 18.03 -25.68 24.21
N TRP A 18 17.71 -24.40 24.33
CA TRP A 18 16.56 -23.71 23.72
C TRP A 18 17.01 -22.73 22.62
N GLY A 19 18.09 -23.04 21.90
CA GLY A 19 18.68 -22.11 20.93
C GLY A 19 17.95 -22.04 19.58
N SER A 20 17.40 -23.16 19.10
CA SER A 20 17.01 -23.27 17.68
C SER A 20 15.52 -23.08 17.41
N ALA A 21 14.63 -23.38 18.37
CA ALA A 21 13.17 -23.26 18.16
C ALA A 21 12.69 -21.80 18.20
N ALA A 22 13.32 -20.95 19.01
CA ALA A 22 12.96 -19.54 19.15
C ALA A 22 13.26 -18.73 17.87
N VAL A 23 14.35 -19.08 17.16
CA VAL A 23 14.76 -18.37 15.92
C VAL A 23 13.78 -18.66 14.76
N VAL A 24 13.28 -19.90 14.64
CA VAL A 24 12.30 -20.27 13.60
C VAL A 24 10.94 -19.60 13.84
N LEU A 25 10.51 -19.51 15.11
CA LEU A 25 9.27 -18.83 15.50
C LEU A 25 9.33 -17.32 15.27
N LEU A 26 10.47 -16.67 15.55
CA LEU A 26 10.65 -15.24 15.30
C LEU A 26 10.70 -14.90 13.80
N LEU A 27 11.31 -15.76 12.97
CA LEU A 27 11.35 -15.55 11.52
C LEU A 27 9.96 -15.74 10.87
N GLY A 28 9.20 -16.76 11.31
CA GLY A 28 7.82 -16.98 10.86
C GLY A 28 6.86 -15.86 11.26
N ALA A 29 7.00 -15.32 12.47
CA ALA A 29 6.22 -14.17 12.92
C ALA A 29 6.55 -12.89 12.14
N ALA A 30 7.83 -12.64 11.83
CA ALA A 30 8.25 -11.49 11.04
C ALA A 30 7.77 -11.55 9.58
N LEU A 31 7.82 -12.74 8.95
CA LEU A 31 7.30 -12.97 7.60
C LEU A 31 5.77 -12.86 7.55
N GLY A 32 5.06 -13.38 8.56
CA GLY A 32 3.61 -13.28 8.68
C GLY A 32 3.13 -11.84 8.90
N ALA A 33 3.83 -11.08 9.75
CA ALA A 33 3.55 -9.66 9.97
C ALA A 33 3.82 -8.82 8.70
N GLY A 34 4.91 -9.10 7.98
CA GLY A 34 5.22 -8.44 6.71
C GLY A 34 4.19 -8.74 5.62
N ALA A 35 3.72 -9.98 5.52
CA ALA A 35 2.68 -10.36 4.56
C ALA A 35 1.31 -9.73 4.89
N ALA A 36 0.95 -9.64 6.17
CA ALA A 36 -0.28 -8.97 6.60
C ALA A 36 -0.24 -7.46 6.30
N ALA A 37 0.88 -6.79 6.63
CA ALA A 37 1.07 -5.37 6.33
C ALA A 37 1.06 -5.07 4.82
N ALA A 38 1.69 -5.93 4.00
CA ALA A 38 1.66 -5.79 2.55
C ALA A 38 0.25 -5.95 1.97
N ARG A 39 -0.54 -6.89 2.51
CA ARG A 39 -1.93 -7.12 2.09
C ARG A 39 -2.85 -5.97 2.50
N GLU A 40 -2.66 -5.41 3.69
CA GLU A 40 -3.37 -4.22 4.15
C GLU A 40 -3.04 -3.00 3.28
N ALA A 41 -1.75 -2.76 2.99
CA ALA A 41 -1.33 -1.67 2.10
C ALA A 41 -1.92 -1.82 0.69
N THR A 42 -1.90 -3.03 0.13
CA THR A 42 -2.53 -3.33 -1.16
C THR A 42 -4.04 -3.05 -1.13
N SER A 43 -4.72 -3.42 -0.04
CA SER A 43 -6.16 -3.16 0.11
C SER A 43 -6.50 -1.68 0.25
N ALA A 44 -5.64 -0.90 0.91
CA ALA A 44 -5.81 0.54 1.06
C ALA A 44 -5.64 1.24 -0.30
N MET A 45 -4.62 0.86 -1.06
CA MET A 45 -4.39 1.33 -2.43
C MET A 45 -5.58 1.00 -3.35
N HIS A 46 -6.12 -0.23 -3.26
CA HIS A 46 -7.26 -0.65 -4.07
C HIS A 46 -8.53 0.15 -3.75
N ARG A 47 -8.77 0.46 -2.46
CA ARG A 47 -9.89 1.33 -2.04
C ARG A 47 -9.71 2.75 -2.57
N GLN A 48 -8.53 3.32 -2.44
CA GLN A 48 -8.24 4.65 -2.97
C GLN A 48 -8.46 4.73 -4.49
N GLN A 49 -8.06 3.71 -5.24
CA GLN A 49 -8.31 3.63 -6.68
C GLN A 49 -9.82 3.65 -6.99
N GLN A 50 -10.60 2.86 -6.25
CA GLN A 50 -12.07 2.82 -6.39
C GLN A 50 -12.73 4.15 -6.06
N ASP A 51 -12.25 4.84 -5.02
CA ASP A 51 -12.76 6.15 -4.62
C ASP A 51 -12.48 7.21 -5.70
N ILE A 52 -11.29 7.17 -6.31
CA ILE A 52 -10.93 8.10 -7.41
C ILE A 52 -11.72 7.75 -8.68
N ASP A 53 -11.93 6.48 -9.00
CA ASP A 53 -12.79 6.05 -10.11
C ASP A 53 -14.24 6.56 -9.92
N ALA A 54 -14.77 6.49 -8.69
CA ALA A 54 -16.08 7.03 -8.36
C ALA A 54 -16.13 8.55 -8.54
N MET A 55 -15.10 9.26 -8.08
CA MET A 55 -14.97 10.71 -8.27
C MET A 55 -14.91 11.10 -9.75
N ILE A 56 -14.23 10.34 -10.61
CA ILE A 56 -14.19 10.62 -12.06
C ILE A 56 -15.59 10.52 -12.67
N ARG A 57 -16.39 9.51 -12.26
CA ARG A 57 -17.78 9.38 -12.73
C ARG A 57 -18.65 10.53 -12.27
N GLU A 58 -18.44 11.02 -11.05
CA GLU A 58 -19.13 12.20 -10.54
C GLU A 58 -18.73 13.48 -11.32
N LEU A 59 -17.44 13.63 -11.64
CA LEU A 59 -16.97 14.72 -12.51
C LEU A 59 -17.60 14.65 -13.90
N ASP A 60 -17.73 13.46 -14.49
CA ASP A 60 -18.42 13.27 -15.76
C ASP A 60 -19.89 13.73 -15.69
N TYR A 61 -20.59 13.36 -14.63
CA TYR A 61 -21.95 13.84 -14.37
C TYR A 61 -22.01 15.36 -14.22
N LEU A 62 -21.09 15.96 -13.45
CA LEU A 62 -21.07 17.41 -13.22
C LEU A 62 -20.76 18.19 -14.50
N ILE A 63 -19.87 17.69 -15.36
CA ILE A 63 -19.59 18.29 -16.68
C ILE A 63 -20.86 18.30 -17.51
N GLU A 64 -21.54 17.15 -17.64
CA GLU A 64 -22.77 17.03 -18.41
C GLU A 64 -23.89 17.91 -17.84
N HIS A 65 -24.02 17.97 -16.52
CA HIS A 65 -24.98 18.83 -15.85
C HIS A 65 -24.70 20.31 -16.10
N ALA A 66 -23.44 20.73 -15.99
CA ALA A 66 -23.00 22.10 -16.21
C ALA A 66 -23.17 22.52 -17.69
N GLU A 67 -22.93 21.63 -18.65
CA GLU A 67 -23.20 21.87 -20.08
C GLU A 67 -24.68 22.13 -20.34
N ARG A 68 -25.57 21.32 -19.75
CA ARG A 68 -27.03 21.55 -19.83
C ARG A 68 -27.44 22.87 -19.18
N LEU A 69 -26.85 23.20 -18.04
CA LEU A 69 -27.14 24.44 -17.33
C LEU A 69 -26.68 25.66 -18.15
N ALA A 70 -25.48 25.62 -18.72
CA ALA A 70 -24.96 26.64 -19.62
C ALA A 70 -25.84 26.82 -20.86
N ALA A 71 -26.38 25.73 -21.41
CA ALA A 71 -27.32 25.79 -22.54
C ALA A 71 -28.64 26.47 -22.16
N ARG A 72 -29.22 26.14 -21.00
CA ARG A 72 -30.46 26.75 -20.49
C ARG A 72 -30.32 28.25 -20.21
N HIS A 73 -29.18 28.65 -19.66
CA HIS A 73 -28.90 30.05 -19.30
C HIS A 73 -28.05 30.78 -20.35
N ARG A 74 -28.07 30.34 -21.62
CA ARG A 74 -27.32 30.98 -22.70
C ARG A 74 -27.73 32.44 -22.91
N ARG A 75 -29.03 32.73 -22.75
CA ARG A 75 -29.63 34.06 -22.78
C ARG A 75 -30.04 34.46 -21.37
N ASP A 76 -29.02 34.74 -20.56
CA ASP A 76 -29.19 35.29 -19.21
C ASP A 76 -28.86 36.78 -19.26
N ASP A 77 -29.87 37.60 -19.02
CA ASP A 77 -29.80 39.07 -19.04
C ASP A 77 -29.42 39.66 -17.67
N ALA A 78 -28.97 38.81 -16.73
CA ALA A 78 -28.45 39.27 -15.45
C ALA A 78 -27.22 40.18 -15.62
N PRO A 79 -27.08 41.25 -14.80
CA PRO A 79 -25.97 42.20 -14.89
C PRO A 79 -24.61 41.58 -14.57
N ILE A 80 -24.59 40.48 -13.81
CA ILE A 80 -23.41 39.65 -13.56
C ILE A 80 -23.78 38.22 -13.92
N ARG A 81 -22.97 37.59 -14.79
CA ARG A 81 -23.25 36.26 -15.33
C ARG A 81 -22.29 35.23 -14.76
N PHE A 82 -22.80 34.03 -14.49
CA PHE A 82 -21.96 32.90 -14.13
C PHE A 82 -21.06 32.49 -15.31
N ASN A 83 -19.77 32.30 -15.06
CA ASN A 83 -18.80 31.93 -16.08
C ASN A 83 -18.79 30.40 -16.29
N TYR A 84 -19.76 29.90 -17.06
CA TYR A 84 -19.86 28.48 -17.39
C TYR A 84 -18.64 27.92 -18.11
N SER A 85 -17.95 28.71 -18.95
CA SER A 85 -16.79 28.23 -19.69
C SER A 85 -15.61 27.95 -18.78
N ALA A 86 -15.29 28.87 -17.86
CA ALA A 86 -14.22 28.67 -16.88
C ALA A 86 -14.54 27.51 -15.92
N PHE A 87 -15.81 27.39 -15.50
CA PHE A 87 -16.24 26.28 -14.66
C PHE A 87 -16.08 24.93 -15.35
N LEU A 88 -16.55 24.80 -16.60
CA LEU A 88 -16.41 23.59 -17.40
C LEU A 88 -14.94 23.24 -17.69
N GLU A 89 -14.11 24.23 -17.95
CA GLU A 89 -12.66 24.03 -18.13
C GLU A 89 -12.03 23.42 -16.87
N GLN A 90 -12.35 23.96 -15.69
CA GLN A 90 -11.83 23.45 -14.43
C GLN A 90 -12.30 22.02 -14.13
N LEU A 91 -13.56 21.70 -14.40
CA LEU A 91 -14.07 20.34 -14.24
C LEU A 91 -13.35 19.36 -15.17
N ARG A 92 -13.17 19.72 -16.45
CA ARG A 92 -12.48 18.88 -17.44
C ARG A 92 -11.01 18.68 -17.09
N LEU A 93 -10.32 19.74 -16.64
CA LEU A 93 -8.93 19.67 -16.20
C LEU A 93 -8.78 18.74 -14.98
N THR A 94 -9.67 18.89 -14.01
CA THR A 94 -9.68 18.05 -12.79
C THR A 94 -9.90 16.59 -13.16
N ARG A 95 -10.90 16.30 -13.99
CA ARG A 95 -11.19 14.96 -14.49
C ARG A 95 -10.00 14.34 -15.21
N ALA A 96 -9.36 15.09 -16.10
CA ALA A 96 -8.19 14.61 -16.85
C ALA A 96 -7.02 14.28 -15.93
N ARG A 97 -6.74 15.12 -14.92
CA ARG A 97 -5.66 14.89 -13.95
C ARG A 97 -5.94 13.68 -13.05
N SER A 98 -7.18 13.53 -12.58
CA SER A 98 -7.58 12.36 -11.79
C SER A 98 -7.43 11.06 -12.58
N ALA A 99 -7.84 11.04 -13.85
CA ALA A 99 -7.65 9.89 -14.72
C ALA A 99 -6.17 9.59 -14.99
N ALA A 100 -5.34 10.61 -15.18
CA ALA A 100 -3.90 10.45 -15.37
C ALA A 100 -3.24 9.80 -14.15
N TYR A 101 -3.60 10.23 -12.93
CA TYR A 101 -3.10 9.63 -11.69
C TYR A 101 -3.41 8.14 -11.59
N LEU A 102 -4.64 7.73 -11.97
CA LEU A 102 -5.02 6.32 -11.95
C LEU A 102 -4.21 5.48 -12.94
N ASN A 103 -3.94 6.01 -14.14
CA ASN A 103 -3.15 5.31 -15.14
C ASN A 103 -1.68 5.17 -14.71
N GLU A 104 -1.10 6.20 -14.08
CA GLU A 104 0.27 6.15 -13.53
C GLU A 104 0.38 5.09 -12.42
N ALA A 105 -0.62 5.03 -11.53
CA ALA A 105 -0.68 4.00 -10.48
C ALA A 105 -0.75 2.57 -11.05
N HIS A 106 -1.39 2.38 -12.21
CA HIS A 106 -1.43 1.07 -12.89
C HIS A 106 -0.08 0.67 -13.49
N GLU A 107 0.70 1.61 -14.06
CA GLU A 107 2.02 1.30 -14.63
C GLU A 107 3.05 0.93 -13.55
N ALA A 108 3.07 1.64 -12.42
CA ALA A 108 4.05 1.43 -11.36
C ALA A 108 3.97 0.03 -10.70
N VAL A 109 2.80 -0.64 -10.74
CA VAL A 109 2.58 -1.94 -10.10
C VAL A 109 3.09 -3.12 -10.94
N LEU A 110 3.39 -2.92 -12.23
CA LEU A 110 3.77 -4.01 -13.15
C LEU A 110 5.26 -4.38 -13.16
N HIS A 111 6.10 -3.78 -12.31
CA HIS A 111 7.51 -4.16 -12.23
C HIS A 111 7.68 -5.50 -11.51
N ALA A 112 7.71 -6.59 -12.28
CA ALA A 112 8.17 -7.89 -11.80
C ALA A 112 9.61 -7.76 -11.26
N PRO A 113 9.95 -8.41 -10.14
CA PRO A 113 11.31 -8.38 -9.62
C PRO A 113 12.30 -8.95 -10.67
N PRO A 114 13.52 -8.38 -10.78
CA PRO A 114 14.52 -8.89 -11.72
C PRO A 114 14.80 -10.37 -11.45
N PRO A 115 15.05 -11.18 -12.50
CA PRO A 115 15.33 -12.60 -12.32
C PRO A 115 16.55 -12.78 -11.41
N PRO A 116 16.55 -13.76 -10.49
CA PRO A 116 17.66 -13.97 -9.58
C PRO A 116 18.92 -14.32 -10.38
N ASP A 117 19.98 -13.54 -10.17
CA ASP A 117 21.31 -13.85 -10.69
C ASP A 117 21.74 -15.21 -10.14
N GLY A 118 21.84 -16.21 -11.00
CA GLY A 118 22.04 -17.64 -10.67
C GLY A 118 23.39 -17.99 -10.02
N VAL A 119 24.01 -17.07 -9.29
CA VAL A 119 25.30 -17.30 -8.63
C VAL A 119 25.05 -18.00 -7.29
N SER A 120 24.98 -19.34 -7.36
CA SER A 120 24.91 -20.17 -6.16
C SER A 120 26.23 -20.05 -5.38
N LEU A 121 26.19 -19.45 -4.19
CA LEU A 121 27.35 -19.29 -3.27
C LEU A 121 27.81 -20.62 -2.63
N THR A 122 27.36 -21.77 -3.13
CA THR A 122 27.59 -23.08 -2.52
C THR A 122 28.77 -23.85 -3.10
N GLN A 123 29.43 -23.36 -4.16
CA GLN A 123 30.61 -24.03 -4.71
C GLN A 123 31.91 -23.47 -4.10
N ARG A 124 32.22 -23.89 -2.87
CA ARG A 124 33.57 -23.76 -2.31
C ARG A 124 34.40 -24.94 -2.80
N ARG A 125 35.36 -24.68 -3.68
CA ARG A 125 36.37 -25.64 -4.15
C ARG A 125 37.42 -25.90 -3.06
#